data_AF-A0A7C9IKS0-F1
#
_entry.id   AF-A0A7C9IKS0-F1
#
_cell.length_a   1.000
_cell.length_b   1.000
_cell.length_c   1.000
_cell.angle_alpha   90.00
_cell.angle_beta   90.00
_cell.angle_gamma   90.00
#
_symmetry.space_group_name_H-M   'P 1'
#
loop_
_entity.id
_entity.type
_entity.pdbx_description
1 polymer ?
#
loop_
_entity_poly.entity_id
_entity_poly.type
_entity_poly.pdbx_seq_one_letter_code
_entity_poly.pdbx_strand_id
1 'polypeptide(L)'
;MEAGWWVLAVGGPYDANDFDQRERARTRLRQELLLLAIVPDEYVWVWDETDMAQLVLRSFGDRESAAAYAAYLSGRGVTARVTPVTAEPDAESGSR
;
A
#
# COMPACT_ATOMS: atom_id res chain seq x y z
N MET A 1 -14.44 5.74 -13.20
CA MET A 1 -13.46 5.56 -12.12
C MET A 1 -13.31 6.91 -11.46
N GLU A 2 -13.76 7.05 -10.22
CA GLU A 2 -13.68 8.33 -9.51
C GLU A 2 -12.21 8.63 -9.19
N ALA A 3 -11.77 9.85 -9.53
CA ALA A 3 -10.46 10.33 -9.15
C ALA A 3 -10.36 10.33 -7.62
N GLY A 4 -9.32 9.69 -7.09
CA GLY A 4 -9.14 9.56 -5.65
C GLY A 4 -7.67 9.45 -5.28
N TRP A 5 -7.44 9.39 -3.97
CA TRP A 5 -6.11 9.31 -3.38
C TRP A 5 -6.06 8.13 -2.42
N TRP A 6 -5.05 7.28 -2.57
CA TRP A 6 -4.74 6.22 -1.63
C TRP A 6 -3.70 6.66 -0.62
N VAL A 7 -3.89 6.21 0.62
CA VAL A 7 -2.87 6.22 1.66
C VAL A 7 -2.37 4.80 1.84
N LEU A 8 -1.09 4.61 1.57
CA LEU A 8 -0.41 3.32 1.65
C LEU A 8 0.42 3.25 2.93
N ALA A 9 0.44 2.09 3.57
CA ALA A 9 1.54 1.71 4.45
C ALA A 9 2.67 1.14 3.60
N VAL A 10 3.91 1.53 3.89
CA VAL A 10 5.11 1.07 3.21
C VAL A 10 5.95 0.25 4.19
N GLY A 11 6.18 -1.00 3.85
CA GLY A 11 6.98 -1.97 4.60
C GLY A 11 8.39 -2.10 4.07
N GLY A 12 8.98 -3.27 4.27
CA GLY A 12 10.34 -3.56 3.82
C GLY A 12 10.47 -3.82 2.31
N PRO A 13 11.70 -3.72 1.77
CA PRO A 13 12.01 -4.09 0.40
C PRO A 13 11.92 -5.61 0.19
N TYR A 14 11.71 -6.01 -1.06
CA TYR A 14 11.80 -7.41 -1.52
C TYR A 14 12.41 -7.47 -2.92
N ASP A 15 12.79 -8.67 -3.39
CA ASP A 15 13.08 -8.89 -4.82
C ASP A 15 11.77 -9.23 -5.53
N ALA A 16 11.38 -8.45 -6.55
CA ALA A 16 10.12 -8.65 -7.28
C ALA A 16 10.02 -10.02 -7.97
N ASN A 17 11.16 -10.63 -8.32
CA ASN A 17 11.23 -11.95 -8.96
C ASN A 17 11.22 -13.09 -7.95
N ASP A 18 11.31 -12.79 -6.64
CA ASP A 18 11.29 -13.77 -5.56
C ASP A 18 9.96 -13.72 -4.80
N PHE A 19 9.11 -14.70 -5.10
CA PHE A 19 7.79 -14.81 -4.49
C PHE A 19 7.85 -14.92 -2.95
N ASP A 20 8.79 -15.70 -2.42
CA ASP A 20 8.90 -15.97 -0.99
C ASP A 20 9.41 -14.76 -0.21
N GLN A 21 10.35 -14.00 -0.77
CA GLN A 21 10.79 -12.73 -0.17
C GLN A 21 9.66 -11.73 -0.10
N ARG A 22 8.91 -11.59 -1.20
CA ARG A 22 7.76 -10.70 -1.26
C ARG A 22 6.70 -11.06 -0.23
N GLU A 23 6.32 -12.34 -0.13
CA GLU A 23 5.28 -12.74 0.81
C GLU A 23 5.70 -12.58 2.28
N ARG A 24 7.00 -12.78 2.57
CA ARG A 24 7.57 -12.47 3.88
C ARG A 24 7.50 -10.98 4.19
N ALA A 25 7.84 -10.11 3.24
CA ALA A 25 7.75 -8.66 3.41
C ALA A 25 6.31 -8.20 3.67
N ARG A 26 5.34 -8.76 2.94
CA ARG A 26 3.90 -8.51 3.14
C ARG A 26 3.40 -8.95 4.50
N THR A 27 3.74 -10.18 4.88
CA THR A 27 3.37 -10.75 6.19
C THR A 27 3.93 -9.88 7.32
N ARG A 28 5.19 -9.46 7.19
CA ARG A 28 5.83 -8.57 8.15
C ARG A 28 5.10 -7.23 8.28
N LEU A 29 4.81 -6.57 7.16
CA LEU A 29 4.08 -5.29 7.18
C LEU A 29 2.71 -5.44 7.85
N ARG A 30 1.98 -6.52 7.56
CA ARG A 30 0.69 -6.80 8.20
C ARG A 30 0.83 -6.97 9.71
N GLN A 31 1.87 -7.66 10.18
CA GLN A 31 2.14 -7.83 11.61
C GLN A 31 2.48 -6.50 12.27
N GLU A 32 3.30 -5.66 11.64
CA GLU A 32 3.65 -4.33 12.13
C GLU A 32 2.41 -3.43 12.29
N LEU A 33 1.50 -3.45 11.32
CA LEU A 33 0.23 -2.72 11.38
C LEU A 33 -0.69 -3.25 12.48
N LEU A 34 -0.78 -4.57 12.65
CA LEU A 34 -1.59 -5.20 13.68
C LEU A 34 -1.11 -4.82 15.09
N LEU A 35 0.20 -4.73 15.32
CA LEU A 35 0.78 -4.26 16.59
C LEU A 35 0.37 -2.82 16.92
N LEU A 36 0.03 -2.03 15.91
CA LEU A 36 -0.48 -0.66 16.04
C LEU A 36 -2.02 -0.61 16.01
N ALA A 37 -2.71 -1.76 16.08
CA ALA A 37 -4.17 -1.85 15.96
C ALA A 37 -4.72 -1.20 14.66
N ILE A 38 -3.95 -1.24 13.58
CA ILE A 38 -4.38 -0.81 12.25
C ILE A 38 -4.75 -2.07 11.47
N VAL A 39 -6.05 -2.25 11.23
CA VAL A 39 -6.59 -3.39 10.49
C VAL A 39 -7.40 -2.85 9.32
N PRO A 40 -6.93 -3.01 8.08
CA PRO A 40 -7.72 -2.65 6.90
C PRO A 40 -8.91 -3.59 6.74
N ASP A 41 -10.02 -3.08 6.21
CA ASP A 41 -11.18 -3.90 5.82
C ASP A 41 -10.84 -4.84 4.66
N GLU A 42 -9.97 -4.40 3.74
CA GLU A 42 -9.51 -5.17 2.59
C GLU A 42 -7.98 -5.06 2.42
N TYR A 43 -7.32 -6.16 2.04
CA TYR A 43 -5.87 -6.19 1.83
C TYR A 43 -5.52 -5.95 0.35
N VAL A 44 -5.57 -4.69 -0.07
CA VAL A 44 -5.16 -4.28 -1.43
C VAL A 44 -3.66 -3.99 -1.45
N TRP A 45 -2.88 -4.90 -2.03
CA TRP A 45 -1.43 -4.75 -2.18
C TRP A 45 -1.09 -3.94 -3.43
N VAL A 46 -0.23 -2.95 -3.27
CA VAL A 46 0.28 -2.11 -4.37
C VAL A 46 1.62 -2.64 -4.84
N TRP A 47 1.79 -2.63 -6.15
CA TRP A 47 3.02 -2.99 -6.85
C TRP A 47 3.43 -1.82 -7.72
N ASP A 48 4.67 -1.39 -7.56
CA ASP A 48 5.28 -0.35 -8.38
C ASP A 48 6.79 -0.64 -8.49
N GLU A 49 7.51 0.23 -9.18
CA GLU A 49 8.95 0.13 -9.37
C GLU A 49 9.81 0.30 -8.09
N THR A 50 9.19 0.50 -6.92
CA THR A 50 9.95 0.69 -5.68
C THR A 50 10.40 -0.61 -5.03
N ASP A 51 9.85 -1.76 -5.45
CA ASP A 51 10.13 -3.08 -4.87
C ASP A 51 9.90 -3.13 -3.35
N MET A 52 8.94 -2.34 -2.86
CA MET A 52 8.55 -2.26 -1.45
C MET A 52 7.20 -2.93 -1.21
N ALA A 53 7.05 -3.61 -0.07
CA ALA A 53 5.75 -4.09 0.36
C ALA A 53 4.84 -2.90 0.66
N GLN A 54 3.78 -2.71 -0.13
CA GLN A 54 2.87 -1.57 0.01
C GLN A 54 1.42 -2.04 0.14
N LEU A 55 0.70 -1.51 1.11
CA LEU A 55 -0.69 -1.89 1.40
C LEU A 55 -1.58 -0.65 1.47
N VAL A 56 -2.69 -0.64 0.74
CA VAL A 56 -3.70 0.41 0.86
C VAL A 56 -4.35 0.32 2.24
N LEU A 57 -4.32 1.43 2.99
CA LEU A 57 -5.01 1.54 4.27
C LEU A 57 -6.37 2.23 4.13
N ARG A 58 -6.47 3.22 3.25
CA ARG A 58 -7.70 4.00 3.02
C ARG A 58 -7.65 4.78 1.71
N SER A 59 -8.82 5.05 1.13
CA SER A 59 -9.01 5.97 0.00
C SER A 59 -9.70 7.27 0.44
N PHE A 60 -9.40 8.35 -0.29
CA PHE A 60 -9.95 9.68 -0.08
C PHE A 60 -10.32 10.31 -1.42
N GLY A 61 -11.32 11.20 -1.43
CA GLY A 61 -11.70 11.95 -2.64
C GLY A 61 -10.70 13.08 -2.97
N ASP A 62 -9.94 13.56 -1.99
CA ASP A 62 -9.00 14.66 -2.15
C ASP A 62 -7.63 14.36 -1.51
N ARG A 63 -6.60 15.08 -1.99
CA ARG A 63 -5.21 14.89 -1.57
C ARG A 63 -4.96 15.36 -0.14
N GLU A 64 -5.64 16.42 0.30
CA GLU A 64 -5.39 17.07 1.58
C GLU A 64 -5.81 16.14 2.73
N SER A 65 -6.99 15.55 2.63
CA SER A 65 -7.49 14.54 3.57
C SER A 65 -6.58 13.30 3.61
N ALA A 66 -6.11 12.83 2.44
CA ALA A 66 -5.16 11.72 2.36
C ALA A 66 -3.83 12.07 3.06
N ALA A 67 -3.30 13.27 2.82
CA ALA A 67 -2.07 13.74 3.43
C ALA A 67 -2.19 13.90 4.95
N ALA A 68 -3.31 14.45 5.45
CA ALA A 68 -3.57 14.57 6.87
C ALA A 68 -3.59 13.19 7.56
N TYR A 69 -4.21 12.19 6.92
CA TYR A 69 -4.23 10.83 7.45
C TYR A 69 -2.85 10.16 7.40
N ALA A 70 -2.10 10.33 6.32
CA ALA A 70 -0.72 9.83 6.22
C ALA A 70 0.20 10.45 7.30
N ALA A 71 0.04 11.74 7.59
CA ALA A 71 0.77 12.42 8.67
C ALA A 71 0.40 11.86 10.05
N TYR A 72 -0.89 11.62 10.29
CA TYR A 72 -1.37 10.97 11.52
C TYR A 72 -0.74 9.57 11.70
N LEU A 73 -0.71 8.75 10.65
CA LEU A 73 -0.08 7.42 10.67
C LEU A 73 1.43 7.50 10.90
N SER A 74 2.10 8.47 10.28
CA SER A 74 3.54 8.71 10.49
C SER A 74 3.85 9.06 11.95
N GLY A 75 2.99 9.86 12.60
CA GLY A 75 3.09 10.14 14.03
C GLY A 75 2.92 8.91 14.94
N ARG A 76 2.37 7.81 14.41
CA ARG A 76 2.22 6.51 15.09
C ARG A 76 3.31 5.50 14.72
N GLY A 77 4.31 5.91 13.93
CA GLY A 77 5.44 5.07 13.53
C GLY A 77 5.20 4.25 12.26
N VAL A 78 4.15 4.55 11.48
CA VAL A 78 3.92 3.91 10.18
C VAL A 78 4.55 4.75 9.07
N THR A 79 5.41 4.16 8.26
CA THR A 79 5.86 4.82 7.02
C THR A 79 4.68 4.86 6.04
N ALA A 80 4.12 6.04 5.81
CA ALA A 80 2.94 6.23 4.97
C ALA A 80 3.25 7.00 3.68
N ARG A 81 2.62 6.63 2.57
CA ARG A 81 2.72 7.30 1.26
C ARG A 81 1.34 7.66 0.73
N VAL A 82 1.23 8.83 0.10
CA VAL A 82 0.02 9.27 -0.60
C VAL A 82 0.24 9.15 -2.11
N THR A 83 -0.67 8.49 -2.81
CA THR A 83 -0.62 8.32 -4.27
C THR A 83 -2.00 8.52 -4.90
N PRO A 84 -2.13 9.07 -6.11
CA PRO A 84 -3.39 9.02 -6.84
C PRO A 84 -3.82 7.55 -7.06
N VAL A 85 -5.13 7.31 -7.14
CA VAL A 85 -5.68 6.03 -7.57
C VAL A 85 -5.40 5.87 -9.06
N THR A 86 -4.26 5.26 -9.39
CA THR A 86 -4.01 4.73 -10.73
C THR A 86 -4.67 3.36 -10.80
N ALA A 87 -5.93 3.34 -11.22
CA ALA A 87 -6.53 2.12 -11.72
C ALA A 87 -5.87 1.78 -13.06
N GLU A 88 -4.70 1.17 -13.03
CA GLU A 88 -4.31 0.31 -14.14
C GLU A 88 -4.85 -1.07 -13.79
N PRO A 89 -5.84 -1.59 -14.55
CA PRO A 89 -6.11 -3.02 -14.47
C PRO A 89 -4.81 -3.72 -14.82
N ASP A 90 -4.51 -4.82 -14.12
CA ASP A 90 -3.59 -5.82 -14.60
C ASP A 90 -3.91 -6.05 -16.08
N ALA A 91 -3.12 -5.47 -16.97
CA ALA A 91 -3.16 -5.79 -18.37
C ALA A 91 -2.45 -7.14 -18.43
N GLU A 92 -3.19 -8.20 -18.07
CA GLU A 92 -2.91 -9.54 -18.54
C GLU A 92 -2.92 -9.46 -20.07
N SER A 93 -1.76 -9.10 -20.62
CA SER A 93 -1.38 -9.40 -21.99
C SER A 93 -1.16 -10.91 -22.07
N GLY A 94 -2.25 -11.66 -21.87
CA GLY A 94 -2.37 -13.04 -22.26
C GLY A 94 -2.53 -13.08 -23.77
N SER A 95 -1.41 -12.99 -24.49
CA SER A 95 -1.34 -13.47 -25.87
C SER A 95 -1.66 -14.96 -25.88
N ARG A 96 -2.82 -15.34 -26.41
CA ARG A 96 -2.91 -16.41 -27.41
C ARG A 96 -4.24 -16.44 -28.14
#